data_AF-A0A235B5E7-F1
#
_entry.id   AF-A0A235B5E7-F1
#
_cell.length_a   1.000
_cell.length_b   1.000
_cell.length_c   1.000
_cell.angle_alpha   90.00
_cell.angle_beta   90.00
_cell.angle_gamma   90.00
#
_symmetry.space_group_name_H-M   'P 1'
#
loop_
_entity.id
_entity.type
_entity.pdbx_description
1 polymer ?
#
loop_
_entity_poly.entity_id
_entity_poly.type
_entity_poly.pdbx_seq_one_letter_code
_entity_poly.pdbx_strand_id
1 'polypeptide(L)'
;MRRGFWVMMVVFLSMAMVFPSGWIQAEKDVGSPPPPKPMGKWVPEDPAGTPGTWFLGAEPSSTEDKPPVVFVQGLHGQAQSWYEDTEYYGINDMYEYAYNHGYRTAFVQLHDAGGEAADMYDNGELLAGMLEEISAHFGEPVNIVAHSKGGVDSQAALIHSGAWLHVGRVVTLASPHRGSHLADLAYSSWAGWLAELLGARDPGTESLQTGSMEQFRSVTDSHPDAEKNTYITTAGTSWGPFPSALWTGGAYLSAYGENDGLVNLWSTSLPYGHHLFTADYDHDQIRLGRTSFPRIEPYLKTTDKLSSDADRSEEVAAAAMEEFAGEPERIVNGGPLEAGKLVEQSIPVNSGEQEAVFSVMTDNAEDRVVLVSPSGRTYNPESREYFRGKDSQIFSGAHVQAFRIDQPEAGDWNIRITSSEGGAYLLTTTFTGANSVQLQLNPPNRSGEKVPVRLKMKDPQRWQLDRFDVQMRVVPPETGKTEATEEKMYRGRLTPSQKEETGVFTGELPALKDSGVYNLTLDIRGMTRKGESFRRTVIQSFYVPDRD
;
A
#
# COMPACT_ATOMS: atom_id res chain seq x y z
N MET A 1 46.36 -66.28 -24.45
CA MET A 1 46.82 -66.75 -23.12
C MET A 1 46.75 -65.58 -22.14
N ARG A 2 46.11 -65.77 -20.97
CA ARG A 2 46.06 -64.92 -19.74
C ARG A 2 45.37 -63.55 -19.87
N ARG A 3 44.15 -63.28 -19.35
CA ARG A 3 43.55 -63.21 -17.98
C ARG A 3 44.15 -62.14 -17.04
N GLY A 4 43.28 -61.25 -16.53
CA GLY A 4 43.46 -60.36 -15.35
C GLY A 4 42.84 -58.96 -15.57
N PHE A 5 41.53 -58.72 -15.36
CA PHE A 5 40.84 -58.32 -14.11
C PHE A 5 41.39 -57.05 -13.43
N TRP A 6 40.63 -55.94 -13.47
CA TRP A 6 40.60 -54.88 -12.43
C TRP A 6 39.24 -54.17 -12.46
N VAL A 7 38.45 -54.35 -11.40
CA VAL A 7 37.33 -53.49 -10.97
C VAL A 7 37.81 -52.88 -9.66
N MET A 8 37.88 -51.55 -9.57
CA MET A 8 38.31 -50.87 -8.35
C MET A 8 37.13 -50.12 -7.73
N MET A 9 36.84 -50.51 -6.50
CA MET A 9 35.88 -49.93 -5.56
C MET A 9 36.55 -48.71 -4.90
N VAL A 10 35.91 -47.54 -4.93
CA VAL A 10 36.39 -46.34 -4.22
C VAL A 10 35.58 -46.19 -2.94
N VAL A 11 36.27 -46.37 -1.81
CA VAL A 11 35.80 -46.04 -0.45
C VAL A 11 36.29 -44.63 -0.15
N PHE A 12 35.39 -43.68 0.10
CA PHE A 12 35.74 -42.37 0.63
C PHE A 12 35.68 -42.41 2.16
N LEU A 13 36.83 -42.14 2.78
CA LEU A 13 37.02 -41.98 4.22
C LEU A 13 36.66 -40.53 4.60
N SER A 14 35.73 -40.35 5.53
CA SER A 14 35.39 -39.05 6.12
C SER A 14 36.43 -38.65 7.16
N MET A 15 37.05 -37.48 6.97
CA MET A 15 37.86 -36.81 7.99
C MET A 15 37.13 -35.53 8.39
N ALA A 16 36.59 -35.52 9.61
CA ALA A 16 35.97 -34.35 10.22
C ALA A 16 37.08 -33.38 10.68
N MET A 17 37.12 -32.18 10.09
CA MET A 17 37.87 -31.05 10.64
C MET A 17 37.03 -30.39 11.73
N VAL A 18 37.51 -30.48 12.97
CA VAL A 18 36.99 -29.73 14.11
C VAL A 18 37.55 -28.31 14.05
N PHE A 19 36.71 -27.33 13.73
CA PHE A 19 37.04 -25.92 13.95
C PHE A 19 36.79 -25.57 15.42
N PRO A 20 37.68 -24.80 16.08
CA PRO A 20 37.45 -24.32 17.43
C PRO A 20 36.34 -23.28 17.40
N SER A 21 35.22 -23.61 18.06
CA SER A 21 34.09 -22.74 18.33
C SER A 21 34.55 -21.49 19.09
N GLY A 22 34.67 -20.37 18.37
CA GLY A 22 34.66 -19.05 18.96
C GLY A 22 33.37 -18.85 19.73
N TRP A 23 33.49 -18.22 20.88
CA TRP A 23 32.40 -17.99 21.82
C TRP A 23 31.39 -17.03 21.20
N ILE A 24 30.32 -17.56 20.62
CA ILE A 24 29.06 -16.83 20.51
C ILE A 24 28.48 -16.87 21.91
N GLN A 25 28.49 -15.73 22.58
CA GLN A 25 27.78 -15.53 23.82
C GLN A 25 26.31 -15.75 23.50
N ALA A 26 25.74 -16.85 24.01
CA ALA A 26 24.32 -17.10 23.91
C ALA A 26 23.59 -15.90 24.52
N GLU A 27 22.77 -15.21 23.73
CA GLU A 27 21.81 -14.25 24.24
C GLU A 27 21.01 -14.97 25.33
N LYS A 28 21.00 -14.40 26.53
CA LYS A 28 20.08 -14.85 27.57
C LYS A 28 18.68 -14.68 27.00
N ASP A 29 17.96 -15.79 26.89
CA ASP A 29 16.51 -15.83 26.72
C ASP A 29 15.90 -15.14 27.95
N VAL A 30 15.71 -13.82 27.86
CA VAL A 30 14.92 -13.06 28.80
C VAL A 30 13.48 -13.27 28.32
N GLY A 31 12.70 -14.04 29.08
CA GLY A 31 11.36 -14.45 28.66
C GLY A 31 10.43 -13.29 28.31
N SER A 32 9.36 -13.59 27.56
CA SER A 32 8.42 -12.59 27.02
C SER A 32 7.98 -11.57 28.08
N PRO A 33 7.94 -10.27 27.72
CA PRO A 33 7.60 -9.21 28.66
C PRO A 33 6.15 -9.34 29.17
N PRO A 34 5.85 -8.84 30.37
CA PRO A 34 4.47 -8.63 30.80
C PRO A 34 3.68 -7.77 29.79
N PRO A 35 2.36 -7.98 29.64
CA PRO A 35 1.53 -7.15 28.77
C PRO A 35 1.64 -5.66 29.10
N PRO A 36 1.61 -4.76 28.10
CA PRO A 36 1.57 -3.32 28.31
C PRO A 36 0.35 -2.89 29.14
N LYS A 37 0.51 -1.82 29.93
CA LYS A 37 -0.56 -1.29 30.81
C LYS A 37 -1.15 -0.02 30.23
N PRO A 38 -2.49 0.12 30.17
CA PRO A 38 -3.11 1.33 29.62
C PRO A 38 -2.82 2.55 30.51
N MET A 39 -2.60 3.69 29.86
CA MET A 39 -2.26 5.00 30.39
C MET A 39 -2.99 6.09 29.60
N GLY A 40 -2.93 7.32 30.11
CA GLY A 40 -3.54 8.51 29.50
C GLY A 40 -4.22 9.39 30.55
N LYS A 41 -4.63 10.60 30.16
CA LYS A 41 -5.42 11.52 31.01
C LYS A 41 -6.69 10.87 31.57
N TRP A 42 -7.27 9.93 30.83
CA TRP A 42 -8.38 9.10 31.26
C TRP A 42 -8.16 7.68 30.73
N VAL A 43 -8.30 6.67 31.61
CA VAL A 43 -8.20 5.26 31.23
C VAL A 43 -9.61 4.68 31.12
N PRO A 44 -10.09 4.38 29.91
CA PRO A 44 -11.42 3.79 29.68
C PRO A 44 -11.55 2.37 30.24
N GLU A 45 -12.81 1.92 30.36
CA GLU A 45 -13.12 0.50 30.65
C GLU A 45 -12.67 -0.44 29.52
N ASP A 46 -12.74 0.02 28.26
CA ASP A 46 -12.19 -0.68 27.08
C ASP A 46 -11.09 0.17 26.41
N PRO A 47 -9.83 0.05 26.86
CA PRO A 47 -8.73 0.84 26.34
C PRO A 47 -8.29 0.44 24.94
N ALA A 48 -8.59 -0.78 24.48
CA ALA A 48 -8.09 -1.29 23.21
C ALA A 48 -8.72 -0.62 21.98
N GLY A 49 -9.97 -0.16 22.11
CA GLY A 49 -10.71 0.51 21.03
C GLY A 49 -10.88 2.02 21.22
N THR A 50 -10.19 2.64 22.19
CA THR A 50 -10.41 4.06 22.51
C THR A 50 -9.26 4.95 22.02
N PRO A 51 -9.48 5.83 21.03
CA PRO A 51 -8.47 6.79 20.58
C PRO A 51 -7.95 7.69 21.71
N GLY A 52 -6.65 7.98 21.71
CA GLY A 52 -5.99 8.83 22.70
C GLY A 52 -5.51 8.09 23.95
N THR A 53 -5.75 6.78 24.06
CA THR A 53 -5.08 5.93 25.03
C THR A 53 -3.67 5.58 24.55
N TRP A 54 -2.77 5.31 25.49
CA TRP A 54 -1.47 4.73 25.18
C TRP A 54 -1.11 3.69 26.22
N PHE A 55 -0.26 2.73 25.88
CA PHE A 55 0.08 1.60 26.73
C PHE A 55 1.55 1.65 27.10
N LEU A 56 1.85 1.62 28.40
CA LEU A 56 3.20 1.59 28.92
C LEU A 56 3.73 0.16 28.93
N GLY A 57 4.85 -0.07 28.25
CA GLY A 57 5.59 -1.33 28.31
C GLY A 57 6.19 -1.60 29.68
N ALA A 58 6.59 -2.85 29.92
CA ALA A 58 7.26 -3.23 31.15
C ALA A 58 8.67 -2.62 31.23
N GLU A 59 9.09 -2.24 32.44
CA GLU A 59 10.43 -1.71 32.68
C GLU A 59 11.49 -2.83 32.49
N PRO A 60 12.48 -2.64 31.59
CA PRO A 60 13.51 -3.65 31.37
C PRO A 60 14.52 -3.73 32.52
N SER A 61 15.12 -4.90 32.72
CA SER A 61 16.06 -5.15 33.83
C SER A 61 17.41 -4.41 33.73
N SER A 62 17.75 -3.92 32.54
CA SER A 62 18.96 -3.14 32.26
C SER A 62 18.57 -1.84 31.60
N THR A 63 18.50 -0.76 32.38
CA THR A 63 18.35 0.60 31.85
C THR A 63 19.75 1.16 31.59
N GLU A 64 20.39 0.72 30.51
CA GLU A 64 21.32 1.62 29.84
C GLU A 64 20.55 2.92 29.53
N ASP A 65 21.24 4.07 29.46
CA ASP A 65 20.65 5.39 29.21
C ASP A 65 20.16 5.49 27.75
N LYS A 66 19.18 4.65 27.39
CA LYS A 66 18.56 4.51 26.08
C LYS A 66 17.26 5.29 26.07
N PRO A 67 17.03 6.18 25.09
CA PRO A 67 15.77 6.91 24.98
C PRO A 67 14.57 5.95 24.86
N PRO A 68 13.41 6.30 25.44
CA PRO A 68 12.18 5.52 25.27
C PRO A 68 11.75 5.47 23.80
N VAL A 69 11.03 4.42 23.42
CA VAL A 69 10.50 4.23 22.06
C VAL A 69 8.97 4.23 22.08
N VAL A 70 8.38 5.08 21.25
CA VAL A 70 6.93 5.10 20.98
C VAL A 70 6.65 4.36 19.68
N PHE A 71 5.76 3.38 19.74
CA PHE A 71 5.30 2.60 18.61
C PHE A 71 3.97 3.13 18.09
N VAL A 72 3.92 3.50 16.80
CA VAL A 72 2.77 4.14 16.15
C VAL A 72 2.19 3.23 15.07
N GLN A 73 0.94 2.80 15.27
CA GLN A 73 0.20 1.91 14.38
C GLN A 73 -0.07 2.51 12.98
N GLY A 74 -0.38 1.65 12.01
CA GLY A 74 -0.81 2.02 10.66
C GLY A 74 -2.33 2.19 10.51
N LEU A 75 -2.78 2.28 9.26
CA LEU A 75 -4.20 2.39 8.89
C LEU A 75 -5.00 1.21 9.46
N HIS A 76 -6.14 1.48 10.11
CA HIS A 76 -6.99 0.49 10.80
C HIS A 76 -6.24 -0.35 11.86
N GLY A 77 -5.05 0.07 12.26
CA GLY A 77 -4.22 -0.61 13.23
C GLY A 77 -4.66 -0.35 14.67
N GLN A 78 -4.02 -1.05 15.60
CA GLN A 78 -4.20 -0.87 17.04
C GLN A 78 -2.83 -0.94 17.74
N ALA A 79 -2.72 -0.45 18.97
CA ALA A 79 -1.47 -0.49 19.75
C ALA A 79 -0.93 -1.93 19.87
N GLN A 80 -1.85 -2.89 19.99
CA GLN A 80 -1.62 -4.32 20.06
C GLN A 80 -0.98 -4.89 18.80
N SER A 81 -1.06 -4.21 17.66
CA SER A 81 -0.36 -4.62 16.44
C SER A 81 1.16 -4.75 16.66
N TRP A 82 1.72 -4.21 17.74
CA TRP A 82 3.14 -4.33 18.05
C TRP A 82 3.53 -5.53 18.95
N TYR A 83 2.55 -6.25 19.49
CA TYR A 83 2.78 -7.34 20.46
C TYR A 83 1.76 -8.49 20.41
N GLU A 84 0.78 -8.44 19.51
CA GLU A 84 -0.13 -9.54 19.20
C GLU A 84 0.19 -10.13 17.81
N ASP A 85 -0.62 -11.11 17.39
CA ASP A 85 -0.43 -11.79 16.11
C ASP A 85 -0.49 -10.82 14.92
N THR A 86 0.45 -11.01 14.01
CA THR A 86 0.41 -10.45 12.66
C THR A 86 -0.53 -11.27 11.77
N GLU A 87 -0.87 -10.74 10.60
CA GLU A 87 -1.79 -11.40 9.69
C GLU A 87 -1.18 -12.71 9.16
N TYR A 88 0.11 -12.68 8.81
CA TYR A 88 0.75 -13.78 8.08
C TYR A 88 1.89 -14.48 8.82
N TYR A 89 2.45 -13.88 9.88
CA TYR A 89 3.73 -14.31 10.44
C TYR A 89 3.69 -14.59 11.95
N GLY A 90 2.49 -14.79 12.52
CA GLY A 90 2.28 -15.02 13.95
C GLY A 90 2.65 -13.79 14.78
N ILE A 91 2.99 -13.99 16.06
CA ILE A 91 3.23 -12.87 16.99
C ILE A 91 4.21 -11.82 16.45
N ASN A 92 3.81 -10.55 16.56
CA ASN A 92 4.73 -9.43 16.42
C ASN A 92 5.63 -9.34 17.65
N ASP A 93 6.88 -9.74 17.49
CA ASP A 93 7.89 -9.75 18.55
C ASP A 93 8.59 -8.39 18.72
N MET A 94 8.09 -7.30 18.13
CA MET A 94 8.70 -5.97 18.25
C MET A 94 8.81 -5.49 19.71
N TYR A 95 7.73 -5.66 20.50
CA TYR A 95 7.77 -5.34 21.93
C TYR A 95 8.79 -6.21 22.68
N GLU A 96 8.79 -7.52 22.42
CA GLU A 96 9.71 -8.46 23.06
C GLU A 96 11.17 -8.12 22.75
N TYR A 97 11.50 -7.83 21.50
CA TYR A 97 12.83 -7.40 21.08
C TYR A 97 13.25 -6.10 21.78
N ALA A 98 12.39 -5.08 21.78
CA ALA A 98 12.67 -3.81 22.44
C ALA A 98 12.93 -4.00 23.94
N TYR A 99 12.07 -4.75 24.64
CA TYR A 99 12.22 -5.05 26.06
C TYR A 99 13.53 -5.80 26.36
N ASN A 100 13.82 -6.86 25.58
CA ASN A 100 15.03 -7.67 25.75
C ASN A 100 16.32 -6.90 25.44
N HIS A 101 16.23 -5.84 24.62
CA HIS A 101 17.31 -4.92 24.33
C HIS A 101 17.35 -3.70 25.27
N GLY A 102 16.55 -3.68 26.34
CA GLY A 102 16.65 -2.64 27.37
C GLY A 102 15.91 -1.34 27.05
N TYR A 103 14.93 -1.35 26.15
CA TYR A 103 14.13 -0.17 25.84
C TYR A 103 12.89 -0.05 26.72
N ARG A 104 12.66 1.15 27.23
CA ARG A 104 11.36 1.58 27.75
C ARG A 104 10.46 1.91 26.57
N THR A 105 9.21 1.45 26.59
CA THR A 105 8.33 1.57 25.42
C THR A 105 6.95 2.12 25.76
N ALA A 106 6.34 2.78 24.78
CA ALA A 106 4.93 3.12 24.78
C ALA A 106 4.29 2.74 23.43
N PHE A 107 3.02 2.37 23.43
CA PHE A 107 2.24 2.01 22.24
C PHE A 107 1.00 2.89 22.18
N VAL A 108 0.79 3.63 21.09
CA VAL A 108 -0.29 4.62 21.01
C VAL A 108 -1.52 4.07 20.30
N GLN A 109 -2.70 4.57 20.69
CA GLN A 109 -3.99 4.24 20.10
C GLN A 109 -4.53 5.49 19.37
N LEU A 110 -4.53 5.48 18.04
CA LEU A 110 -5.04 6.58 17.21
C LEU A 110 -6.53 6.37 16.86
N HIS A 111 -7.12 7.29 16.07
CA HIS A 111 -8.53 7.20 15.68
C HIS A 111 -8.87 5.88 14.96
N ASP A 112 -7.90 5.33 14.21
CA ASP A 112 -7.99 4.07 13.48
C ASP A 112 -8.45 2.87 14.34
N ALA A 113 -8.12 2.86 15.64
CA ALA A 113 -8.53 1.78 16.53
C ALA A 113 -10.04 1.81 16.88
N GLY A 114 -10.71 2.95 16.63
CA GLY A 114 -12.14 3.14 16.91
C GLY A 114 -13.07 2.63 15.81
N GLY A 115 -12.54 2.10 14.70
CA GLY A 115 -13.29 1.50 13.60
C GLY A 115 -13.54 2.42 12.39
N GLU A 116 -13.26 3.71 12.48
CA GLU A 116 -13.20 4.64 11.34
C GLU A 116 -11.84 5.36 11.40
N ALA A 117 -10.99 5.14 10.38
CA ALA A 117 -9.68 5.78 10.37
C ALA A 117 -9.80 7.28 10.06
N ALA A 118 -9.09 8.12 10.82
CA ALA A 118 -9.01 9.55 10.56
C ALA A 118 -7.86 9.89 9.61
N ASP A 119 -7.90 11.10 9.04
CA ASP A 119 -6.80 11.60 8.24
C ASP A 119 -5.52 11.84 9.08
N MET A 120 -4.44 12.22 8.42
CA MET A 120 -3.16 12.45 9.08
C MET A 120 -3.13 13.69 9.98
N TYR A 121 -3.97 14.71 9.75
CA TYR A 121 -3.99 15.91 10.57
C TYR A 121 -4.69 15.64 11.90
N ASP A 122 -5.85 15.00 11.88
CA ASP A 122 -6.59 14.62 13.10
C ASP A 122 -5.76 13.63 13.94
N ASN A 123 -5.20 12.59 13.31
CA ASN A 123 -4.29 11.66 14.00
C ASN A 123 -3.02 12.36 14.48
N GLY A 124 -2.50 13.33 13.72
CA GLY A 124 -1.32 14.10 14.08
C GLY A 124 -1.53 14.95 15.32
N GLU A 125 -2.67 15.64 15.43
CA GLU A 125 -3.04 16.41 16.62
C GLU A 125 -3.20 15.52 17.86
N LEU A 126 -3.90 14.39 17.71
CA LEU A 126 -4.06 13.41 18.79
C LEU A 126 -2.70 12.84 19.24
N LEU A 127 -1.85 12.45 18.29
CA LEU A 127 -0.52 11.91 18.55
C LEU A 127 0.38 12.95 19.22
N ALA A 128 0.32 14.23 18.81
CA ALA A 128 1.09 15.30 19.42
C ALA A 128 0.80 15.43 20.93
N GLY A 129 -0.49 15.39 21.31
CA GLY A 129 -0.89 15.40 22.71
C GLY A 129 -0.37 14.20 23.50
N MET A 130 -0.41 12.99 22.89
CA MET A 130 0.14 11.79 23.53
C MET A 130 1.67 11.84 23.65
N LEU A 131 2.39 12.36 22.66
CA LEU A 131 3.85 12.49 22.71
C LEU A 131 4.30 13.44 23.82
N GLU A 132 3.58 14.53 24.06
CA GLU A 132 3.81 15.41 25.20
C GLU A 132 3.65 14.64 26.53
N GLU A 133 2.54 13.91 26.69
CA GLU A 133 2.26 13.12 27.90
C GLU A 133 3.31 12.02 28.13
N ILE A 134 3.66 11.29 27.09
CA ILE A 134 4.62 10.18 27.14
C ILE A 134 6.03 10.70 27.44
N SER A 135 6.46 11.77 26.76
CA SER A 135 7.76 12.39 27.04
C SER A 135 7.83 12.93 28.47
N ALA A 136 6.76 13.55 28.97
CA ALA A 136 6.68 14.00 30.36
C ALA A 136 6.69 12.82 31.36
N HIS A 137 6.05 11.70 31.03
CA HIS A 137 6.09 10.49 31.85
C HIS A 137 7.50 9.93 32.01
N PHE A 138 8.26 9.84 30.91
CA PHE A 138 9.65 9.35 30.94
C PHE A 138 10.66 10.41 31.39
N GLY A 139 10.31 11.69 31.32
CA GLY A 139 11.18 12.81 31.72
C GLY A 139 12.21 13.20 30.65
N GLU A 140 12.08 12.71 29.42
CA GLU A 140 13.00 12.92 28.31
C GLU A 140 12.29 12.80 26.94
N PRO A 141 12.87 13.31 25.84
CA PRO A 141 12.35 13.08 24.49
C PRO A 141 12.40 11.59 24.11
N VAL A 142 11.45 11.14 23.29
CA VAL A 142 11.32 9.74 22.85
C VAL A 142 11.75 9.57 21.39
N ASN A 143 12.04 8.34 20.97
CA ASN A 143 12.14 7.98 19.56
C ASN A 143 10.83 7.34 19.09
N ILE A 144 10.50 7.45 17.79
CA ILE A 144 9.31 6.83 17.19
C ILE A 144 9.73 5.67 16.29
N VAL A 145 8.99 4.57 16.37
CA VAL A 145 8.93 3.53 15.33
C VAL A 145 7.49 3.46 14.84
N ALA A 146 7.27 3.82 13.58
CA ALA A 146 5.95 3.92 12.98
C ALA A 146 5.81 2.97 11.80
N HIS A 147 4.66 2.30 11.68
CA HIS A 147 4.36 1.41 10.55
C HIS A 147 3.33 2.04 9.62
N SER A 148 3.52 1.88 8.31
CA SER A 148 2.54 2.28 7.31
C SER A 148 2.07 3.74 7.49
N LYS A 149 0.75 4.00 7.47
CA LYS A 149 0.16 5.33 7.72
C LYS A 149 0.69 6.04 8.98
N GLY A 150 1.08 5.30 10.02
CA GLY A 150 1.61 5.88 11.26
C GLY A 150 2.84 6.78 11.05
N GLY A 151 3.63 6.56 9.99
CA GLY A 151 4.76 7.44 9.65
C GLY A 151 4.33 8.76 8.97
N VAL A 152 3.17 8.80 8.33
CA VAL A 152 2.53 10.02 7.83
C VAL A 152 1.90 10.79 9.00
N ASP A 153 1.19 10.09 9.88
CA ASP A 153 0.60 10.66 11.10
C ASP A 153 1.67 11.25 12.04
N SER A 154 2.82 10.57 12.16
CA SER A 154 3.98 11.07 12.90
C SER A 154 4.56 12.35 12.28
N GLN A 155 4.56 12.50 10.96
CA GLN A 155 4.97 13.76 10.34
C GLN A 155 3.99 14.88 10.64
N ALA A 156 2.68 14.62 10.56
CA ALA A 156 1.67 15.60 10.92
C ALA A 156 1.83 16.08 12.37
N ALA A 157 1.99 15.16 13.33
CA ALA A 157 2.21 15.49 14.73
C ALA A 157 3.43 16.40 14.96
N LEU A 158 4.57 16.06 14.35
CA LEU A 158 5.83 16.76 14.59
C LEU A 158 5.92 18.09 13.84
N ILE A 159 5.47 18.11 12.58
CA ILE A 159 5.67 19.23 11.66
C ILE A 159 4.53 20.25 11.78
N HIS A 160 3.29 19.77 11.84
CA HIS A 160 2.09 20.62 11.80
C HIS A 160 1.47 20.85 13.19
N SER A 161 1.62 19.91 14.11
CA SER A 161 1.08 20.00 15.47
C SER A 161 2.14 20.30 16.55
N GLY A 162 3.38 20.59 16.15
CA GLY A 162 4.42 21.16 17.03
C GLY A 162 5.07 20.18 18.03
N ALA A 163 4.86 18.86 17.88
CA ALA A 163 5.40 17.87 18.82
C ALA A 163 6.90 17.56 18.64
N TRP A 164 7.60 18.23 17.72
CA TRP A 164 9.03 18.01 17.41
C TRP A 164 9.96 18.08 18.63
N LEU A 165 9.59 18.83 19.68
CA LEU A 165 10.37 18.96 20.93
C LEU A 165 10.35 17.68 21.80
N HIS A 166 9.32 16.86 21.66
CA HIS A 166 9.11 15.65 22.46
C HIS A 166 9.78 14.42 21.83
N VAL A 167 10.34 14.57 20.62
CA VAL A 167 10.84 13.46 19.83
C VAL A 167 12.28 13.72 19.38
N GLY A 168 13.10 12.68 19.35
CA GLY A 168 14.42 12.69 18.73
C GLY A 168 14.35 12.29 17.26
N ARG A 169 14.26 10.97 17.05
CA ARG A 169 14.29 10.32 15.74
C ARG A 169 13.00 9.56 15.45
N VAL A 170 12.67 9.46 14.18
CA VAL A 170 11.51 8.72 13.66
C VAL A 170 12.01 7.66 12.70
N VAL A 171 11.67 6.39 12.95
CA VAL A 171 11.87 5.28 12.02
C VAL A 171 10.53 4.93 11.41
N THR A 172 10.43 4.93 10.08
CA THR A 172 9.23 4.53 9.35
C THR A 172 9.42 3.17 8.68
N LEU A 173 8.46 2.28 8.90
CA LEU A 173 8.39 0.93 8.35
C LEU A 173 7.36 0.91 7.23
N ALA A 174 7.83 1.00 5.98
CA ALA A 174 6.99 1.00 4.77
C ALA A 174 5.88 2.07 4.75
N SER A 175 6.17 3.29 5.19
CA SER A 175 5.16 4.35 5.23
C SER A 175 4.88 4.95 3.85
N PRO A 176 3.62 5.07 3.42
CA PRO A 176 3.25 5.62 2.10
C PRO A 176 3.31 7.15 2.08
N HIS A 177 4.50 7.74 2.18
CA HIS A 177 4.69 9.20 2.23
C HIS A 177 4.22 9.94 0.98
N ARG A 178 4.06 9.25 -0.15
CA ARG A 178 3.49 9.77 -1.40
C ARG A 178 2.20 9.05 -1.80
N GLY A 179 1.57 8.35 -0.86
CA GLY A 179 0.30 7.64 -1.04
C GLY A 179 0.44 6.23 -1.61
N SER A 180 -0.71 5.60 -1.86
CA SER A 180 -0.81 4.27 -2.48
C SER A 180 -1.89 4.26 -3.56
N HIS A 181 -1.58 3.64 -4.70
CA HIS A 181 -2.58 3.45 -5.75
C HIS A 181 -3.70 2.47 -5.37
N LEU A 182 -3.56 1.70 -4.29
CA LEU A 182 -4.68 0.93 -3.74
C LEU A 182 -5.73 1.85 -3.09
N ALA A 183 -5.30 2.97 -2.48
CA ALA A 183 -6.24 3.98 -1.99
C ALA A 183 -6.94 4.68 -3.17
N ASP A 184 -6.21 4.98 -4.25
CA ASP A 184 -6.83 5.46 -5.49
C ASP A 184 -7.85 4.45 -6.05
N LEU A 185 -7.53 3.15 -5.99
CA LEU A 185 -8.43 2.09 -6.42
C LEU A 185 -9.72 2.11 -5.59
N ALA A 186 -9.65 2.12 -4.25
CA ALA A 186 -10.82 2.13 -3.36
C ALA A 186 -11.77 3.31 -3.61
N TYR A 187 -11.23 4.47 -4.02
CA TYR A 187 -12.00 5.67 -4.35
C TYR A 187 -12.39 5.77 -5.82
N SER A 188 -11.95 4.84 -6.67
CA SER A 188 -12.32 4.80 -8.09
C SER A 188 -13.80 4.55 -8.34
N SER A 189 -14.27 4.92 -9.53
CA SER A 189 -15.69 4.77 -9.90
C SER A 189 -16.15 3.31 -9.92
N TRP A 190 -15.24 2.35 -10.09
CA TRP A 190 -15.58 0.93 -10.19
C TRP A 190 -15.50 0.19 -8.85
N ALA A 191 -14.59 0.58 -7.96
CA ALA A 191 -14.42 -0.09 -6.67
C ALA A 191 -15.37 0.42 -5.58
N GLY A 192 -15.95 1.62 -5.75
CA GLY A 192 -16.69 2.30 -4.69
C GLY A 192 -17.77 1.46 -4.00
N TRP A 193 -18.50 0.64 -4.77
CA TRP A 193 -19.51 -0.27 -4.25
C TRP A 193 -18.97 -1.23 -3.19
N LEU A 194 -17.89 -1.94 -3.51
CA LEU A 194 -17.27 -2.89 -2.60
C LEU A 194 -16.54 -2.16 -1.46
N ALA A 195 -15.85 -1.06 -1.78
CA ALA A 195 -15.10 -0.29 -0.80
C ALA A 195 -16.02 0.27 0.30
N GLU A 196 -17.15 0.87 -0.06
CA GLU A 196 -18.13 1.36 0.93
C GLU A 196 -18.74 0.21 1.73
N LEU A 197 -19.14 -0.88 1.07
CA LEU A 197 -19.75 -2.03 1.75
C LEU A 197 -18.85 -2.62 2.84
N LEU A 198 -17.53 -2.55 2.63
CA LEU A 198 -16.51 -3.02 3.56
C LEU A 198 -15.97 -1.94 4.51
N GLY A 199 -16.47 -0.71 4.44
CA GLY A 199 -15.99 0.41 5.26
C GLY A 199 -14.62 0.96 4.88
N ALA A 200 -14.09 0.60 3.70
CA ALA A 200 -12.80 1.06 3.17
C ALA A 200 -12.79 2.53 2.70
N ARG A 201 -13.93 3.23 2.80
CA ARG A 201 -14.06 4.64 2.42
C ARG A 201 -14.21 5.50 3.67
N ASP A 202 -13.08 5.73 4.33
CA ASP A 202 -12.95 6.60 5.49
C ASP A 202 -11.87 7.68 5.27
N PRO A 203 -11.82 8.73 6.11
CA PRO A 203 -10.83 9.80 5.97
C PRO A 203 -9.37 9.30 5.97
N GLY A 204 -9.08 8.24 6.71
CA GLY A 204 -7.76 7.62 6.74
C GLY A 204 -7.34 7.05 5.39
N THR A 205 -8.21 6.28 4.74
CA THR A 205 -7.95 5.73 3.40
C THR A 205 -7.96 6.84 2.34
N GLU A 206 -8.87 7.81 2.44
CA GLU A 206 -8.93 8.97 1.54
C GLU A 206 -7.62 9.78 1.55
N SER A 207 -7.04 9.96 2.74
CA SER A 207 -5.78 10.69 2.91
C SER A 207 -4.60 10.02 2.22
N LEU A 208 -4.63 8.69 2.04
CA LEU A 208 -3.56 7.92 1.41
C LEU A 208 -3.64 7.85 -0.12
N GLN A 209 -4.67 8.43 -0.75
CA GLN A 209 -4.69 8.62 -2.20
C GLN A 209 -3.47 9.44 -2.65
N THR A 210 -2.90 9.12 -3.82
CA THR A 210 -1.65 9.75 -4.26
C THR A 210 -1.78 11.26 -4.43
N GLY A 211 -2.94 11.75 -4.89
CA GLY A 211 -3.24 13.18 -4.99
C GLY A 211 -3.30 13.88 -3.63
N SER A 212 -3.91 13.24 -2.63
CA SER A 212 -3.94 13.74 -1.23
C SER A 212 -2.52 13.85 -0.67
N MET A 213 -1.71 12.81 -0.85
CA MET A 213 -0.34 12.80 -0.36
C MET A 213 0.59 13.72 -1.14
N GLU A 214 0.38 13.93 -2.44
CA GLU A 214 1.09 14.95 -3.23
C GLU A 214 0.84 16.35 -2.64
N GLN A 215 -0.40 16.67 -2.30
CA GLN A 215 -0.70 17.92 -1.60
C GLN A 215 -0.07 17.97 -0.21
N PHE A 216 -0.09 16.86 0.55
CA PHE A 216 0.57 16.83 1.85
C PHE A 216 2.08 17.08 1.72
N ARG A 217 2.76 16.49 0.72
CA ARG A 217 4.17 16.77 0.43
C ARG A 217 4.41 18.24 0.08
N SER A 218 3.54 18.85 -0.72
CA SER A 218 3.70 20.24 -1.17
C SER A 218 3.74 21.25 -0.01
N VAL A 219 3.01 21.00 1.07
CA VAL A 219 2.99 21.86 2.27
C VAL A 219 3.93 21.40 3.38
N THR A 220 4.29 20.11 3.41
CA THR A 220 5.11 19.52 4.48
C THR A 220 6.60 19.58 4.19
N ASP A 221 7.02 19.30 2.95
CA ASP A 221 8.44 19.10 2.65
C ASP A 221 9.25 20.40 2.75
N SER A 222 8.62 21.56 2.52
CA SER A 222 9.22 22.88 2.71
C SER A 222 8.92 23.51 4.07
N HIS A 223 8.23 22.82 4.97
CA HIS A 223 7.84 23.38 6.26
C HIS A 223 9.10 23.60 7.14
N PRO A 224 9.22 24.72 7.88
CA PRO A 224 10.39 24.99 8.73
C PRO A 224 10.69 23.91 9.77
N ASP A 225 9.67 23.13 10.12
CA ASP A 225 9.76 22.07 11.14
C ASP A 225 10.10 20.69 10.55
N ALA A 226 10.12 20.53 9.22
CA ALA A 226 10.39 19.24 8.56
C ALA A 226 11.76 18.65 8.91
N GLU A 227 12.76 19.50 9.09
CA GLU A 227 14.12 19.08 9.44
C GLU A 227 14.40 19.19 10.96
N LYS A 228 13.39 19.46 11.80
CA LYS A 228 13.57 19.54 13.27
C LYS A 228 13.80 18.19 13.93
N ASN A 229 13.40 17.09 13.29
CA ASN A 229 13.67 15.72 13.71
C ASN A 229 14.43 14.97 12.61
N THR A 230 15.06 13.84 12.96
CA THR A 230 15.65 12.94 11.96
C THR A 230 14.65 11.87 11.57
N TYR A 231 14.40 11.73 10.27
CA TYR A 231 13.55 10.67 9.72
C TYR A 231 14.43 9.59 9.07
N ILE A 232 14.22 8.34 9.47
CA ILE A 232 14.84 7.15 8.91
C ILE A 232 13.75 6.34 8.23
N THR A 233 13.85 6.13 6.92
CA THR A 233 12.83 5.40 6.14
C THR A 233 13.31 3.98 5.80
N THR A 234 12.37 3.04 5.69
CA THR A 234 12.64 1.67 5.26
C THR A 234 11.55 1.20 4.30
N ALA A 235 11.88 0.23 3.44
CA ALA A 235 10.97 -0.26 2.40
C ALA A 235 11.02 -1.79 2.26
N GLY A 236 9.88 -2.33 1.82
CA GLY A 236 9.71 -3.73 1.42
C GLY A 236 9.51 -3.89 -0.09
N THR A 237 9.79 -5.07 -0.64
CA THR A 237 9.61 -5.41 -2.06
C THR A 237 8.94 -6.77 -2.30
N SER A 238 8.52 -7.47 -1.24
CA SER A 238 7.81 -8.75 -1.36
C SER A 238 6.30 -8.54 -1.30
N TRP A 239 5.51 -9.30 -2.05
CA TRP A 239 4.05 -9.22 -2.00
C TRP A 239 3.44 -10.18 -0.98
N GLY A 240 4.27 -10.77 -0.12
CA GLY A 240 3.84 -11.68 0.92
C GLY A 240 3.43 -13.07 0.45
N PRO A 241 2.85 -13.89 1.33
CA PRO A 241 2.60 -15.29 1.05
C PRO A 241 1.67 -15.47 -0.14
N PHE A 242 1.98 -16.44 -0.99
CA PHE A 242 1.10 -16.81 -2.09
C PHE A 242 0.17 -17.98 -1.70
N PRO A 243 -1.16 -17.86 -1.84
CA PRO A 243 -1.93 -16.63 -2.11
C PRO A 243 -2.31 -15.85 -0.85
N SER A 244 -2.31 -14.52 -0.94
CA SER A 244 -2.77 -13.59 0.10
C SER A 244 -3.31 -12.31 -0.52
N ALA A 245 -3.94 -11.46 0.29
CA ALA A 245 -4.35 -10.14 -0.18
C ALA A 245 -3.17 -9.22 -0.48
N LEU A 246 -2.09 -9.28 0.31
CA LEU A 246 -0.83 -8.60 -0.02
C LEU A 246 -0.34 -9.06 -1.40
N TRP A 247 -0.49 -10.35 -1.74
CA TRP A 247 -0.03 -10.83 -3.04
C TRP A 247 -0.84 -10.22 -4.18
N THR A 248 -2.17 -10.13 -4.03
CA THR A 248 -3.03 -9.50 -5.04
C THR A 248 -2.89 -7.98 -5.10
N GLY A 249 -2.69 -7.33 -3.95
CA GLY A 249 -2.37 -5.91 -3.88
C GLY A 249 -1.04 -5.63 -4.58
N GLY A 250 -0.03 -6.47 -4.33
CA GLY A 250 1.26 -6.35 -4.98
C GLY A 250 1.22 -6.63 -6.48
N ALA A 251 0.39 -7.57 -6.93
CA ALA A 251 0.12 -7.78 -8.34
C ALA A 251 -0.53 -6.53 -8.98
N TYR A 252 -1.49 -5.89 -8.32
CA TYR A 252 -2.06 -4.62 -8.79
C TYR A 252 -1.02 -3.49 -8.82
N LEU A 253 -0.20 -3.37 -7.78
CA LEU A 253 0.80 -2.32 -7.62
C LEU A 253 2.05 -2.52 -8.48
N SER A 254 2.31 -3.75 -8.95
CA SER A 254 3.49 -4.10 -9.75
C SER A 254 3.62 -3.25 -11.02
N ALA A 255 2.49 -2.80 -11.54
CA ALA A 255 2.41 -1.98 -12.72
C ALA A 255 2.77 -0.49 -12.42
N TYR A 256 2.99 -0.13 -11.16
CA TYR A 256 3.49 1.16 -10.67
C TYR A 256 4.88 1.08 -10.02
N GLY A 257 5.53 -0.07 -10.12
CA GLY A 257 6.87 -0.31 -9.57
C GLY A 257 6.94 -1.39 -8.50
N GLU A 258 8.17 -1.64 -8.04
CA GLU A 258 8.43 -2.51 -6.89
C GLU A 258 7.60 -2.05 -5.69
N ASN A 259 7.10 -3.02 -4.92
CA ASN A 259 6.16 -2.78 -3.83
C ASN A 259 6.16 -3.93 -2.82
N ASP A 260 5.62 -3.69 -1.64
CA ASP A 260 5.54 -4.64 -0.54
C ASP A 260 4.14 -5.31 -0.38
N GLY A 261 3.32 -5.25 -1.43
CA GLY A 261 1.93 -5.68 -1.40
C GLY A 261 0.92 -4.55 -1.15
N LEU A 262 1.32 -3.42 -0.55
CA LEU A 262 0.42 -2.26 -0.30
C LEU A 262 1.00 -0.90 -0.69
N VAL A 263 2.32 -0.75 -0.65
CA VAL A 263 3.02 0.51 -0.86
C VAL A 263 4.13 0.28 -1.88
N ASN A 264 4.16 1.12 -2.92
CA ASN A 264 5.27 1.12 -3.86
C ASN A 264 6.52 1.73 -3.22
N LEU A 265 7.69 1.20 -3.58
CA LEU A 265 9.00 1.63 -3.09
C LEU A 265 9.21 3.14 -3.19
N TRP A 266 8.85 3.75 -4.34
CA TRP A 266 8.99 5.18 -4.58
C TRP A 266 8.22 6.05 -3.57
N SER A 267 7.17 5.51 -2.95
CA SER A 267 6.33 6.21 -1.98
C SER A 267 6.91 6.21 -0.56
N THR A 268 7.88 5.35 -0.25
CA THR A 268 8.39 5.16 1.12
C THR A 268 9.47 6.13 1.58
N SER A 269 9.99 6.94 0.68
CA SER A 269 11.12 7.83 0.95
C SER A 269 10.70 9.27 1.24
N LEU A 270 11.56 10.02 1.92
CA LEU A 270 11.38 11.43 2.23
C LEU A 270 12.56 12.26 1.73
N PRO A 271 12.34 13.45 1.13
CA PRO A 271 13.45 14.27 0.61
C PRO A 271 14.41 14.78 1.71
N TYR A 272 13.94 14.88 2.95
CA TYR A 272 14.72 15.22 4.14
C TYR A 272 15.00 14.01 5.05
N GLY A 273 14.65 12.79 4.62
CA GLY A 273 14.91 11.57 5.36
C GLY A 273 16.19 10.87 4.92
N HIS A 274 16.66 9.93 5.75
CA HIS A 274 17.72 8.97 5.45
C HIS A 274 17.10 7.58 5.20
N HIS A 275 17.32 7.00 4.02
CA HIS A 275 16.80 5.67 3.70
C HIS A 275 17.76 4.62 4.24
N LEU A 276 17.27 3.78 5.15
CA LEU A 276 18.11 2.80 5.83
C LEU A 276 18.24 1.49 5.04
N PHE A 277 17.13 0.93 4.58
CA PHE A 277 17.15 -0.28 3.76
C PHE A 277 15.88 -0.44 2.92
N THR A 278 16.07 -1.06 1.77
CA THR A 278 15.04 -1.78 1.01
C THR A 278 15.35 -3.28 1.14
N ALA A 279 14.35 -4.10 1.45
CA ALA A 279 14.53 -5.54 1.61
C ALA A 279 13.33 -6.33 1.07
N ASP A 280 13.54 -7.61 0.80
CA ASP A 280 12.52 -8.56 0.35
C ASP A 280 11.57 -8.96 1.49
N TYR A 281 10.88 -7.96 2.04
CA TYR A 281 9.85 -8.09 3.06
C TYR A 281 8.55 -7.53 2.52
N ASP A 282 7.45 -8.13 2.93
CA ASP A 282 6.13 -7.59 2.65
C ASP A 282 5.68 -6.61 3.74
N HIS A 283 4.55 -5.97 3.51
CA HIS A 283 4.04 -4.92 4.38
C HIS A 283 3.74 -5.38 5.82
N ASP A 284 3.45 -6.66 6.04
CA ASP A 284 3.18 -7.24 7.36
C ASP A 284 4.45 -7.79 8.03
N GLN A 285 5.35 -8.35 7.24
CA GLN A 285 6.63 -8.89 7.71
C GLN A 285 7.58 -7.79 8.20
N ILE A 286 7.59 -6.62 7.55
CA ILE A 286 8.52 -5.52 7.86
C ILE A 286 8.31 -4.94 9.26
N ARG A 287 7.13 -5.07 9.86
CA ARG A 287 6.84 -4.57 11.22
C ARG A 287 7.22 -5.53 12.35
N LEU A 288 7.70 -6.73 12.03
CA LEU A 288 8.16 -7.70 13.03
C LEU A 288 9.48 -7.26 13.68
N GLY A 289 9.59 -7.48 14.99
CA GLY A 289 10.82 -7.26 15.75
C GLY A 289 12.02 -8.02 15.18
N ARG A 290 11.90 -9.34 15.01
CA ARG A 290 12.95 -10.20 14.41
C ARG A 290 13.40 -9.77 13.02
N THR A 291 12.54 -9.08 12.28
CA THR A 291 12.83 -8.63 10.92
C THR A 291 13.57 -7.30 10.93
N SER A 292 13.00 -6.29 11.60
CA SER A 292 13.45 -4.89 11.46
C SER A 292 14.24 -4.38 12.65
N PHE A 293 13.95 -4.85 13.88
CA PHE A 293 14.56 -4.32 15.10
C PHE A 293 16.10 -4.34 15.06
N PRO A 294 16.79 -5.44 14.67
CA PRO A 294 18.25 -5.46 14.62
C PRO A 294 18.87 -4.41 13.68
N ARG A 295 18.12 -3.97 12.66
CA ARG A 295 18.59 -2.96 11.69
C ARG A 295 18.34 -1.54 12.18
N ILE A 296 17.25 -1.32 12.91
CA ILE A 296 16.84 0.01 13.36
C ILE A 296 17.40 0.36 14.75
N GLU A 297 17.71 -0.63 15.60
CA GLU A 297 18.23 -0.43 16.96
C GLU A 297 19.42 0.55 17.02
N PRO A 298 20.42 0.51 16.10
CA PRO A 298 21.52 1.48 16.11
C PRO A 298 21.08 2.94 16.03
N TYR A 299 19.93 3.20 15.41
CA TYR A 299 19.36 4.55 15.28
C TYR A 299 18.51 4.95 16.48
N LEU A 300 18.04 4.00 17.28
CA LEU A 300 17.20 4.24 18.46
C LEU A 300 18.00 4.52 19.75
N LYS A 301 19.34 4.37 19.73
CA LYS A 301 20.22 4.54 20.91
C LYS A 301 20.43 5.99 21.36
N THR A 302 20.00 6.97 20.58
CA THR A 302 20.10 8.40 20.91
C THR A 302 18.91 9.16 20.29
N THR A 303 18.61 10.34 20.83
CA THR A 303 17.68 11.32 20.26
C THR A 303 18.39 12.39 19.44
N ASP A 304 19.72 12.40 19.42
CA ASP A 304 20.52 13.38 18.70
C ASP A 304 20.23 13.33 17.20
N LYS A 305 20.17 14.49 16.55
CA LYS A 305 20.10 14.55 15.09
C LYS A 305 21.30 13.86 14.45
N LEU A 306 21.09 13.20 13.32
CA LEU A 306 22.20 12.76 12.48
C LEU A 306 22.92 14.00 11.93
N SER A 307 24.25 14.05 12.03
CA SER A 307 25.06 15.07 11.35
C SER A 307 24.94 14.86 9.84
N SER A 308 24.40 15.85 9.12
CA SER A 308 24.16 15.81 7.68
C SER A 308 25.45 15.54 6.89
N ASP A 309 25.43 14.52 6.02
CA ASP A 309 26.08 14.45 4.69
C ASP A 309 26.24 13.03 4.10
N ALA A 310 25.64 11.98 4.67
CA ALA A 310 25.62 10.66 4.05
C ALA A 310 24.18 10.24 3.70
N ASP A 311 23.89 10.17 2.40
CA ASP A 311 22.73 9.58 1.72
C ASP A 311 21.34 10.18 2.06
N ARG A 312 21.04 11.34 1.45
CA ARG A 312 19.65 11.85 1.35
C ARG A 312 18.83 10.91 0.47
N SER A 313 17.61 10.57 0.90
CA SER A 313 16.77 9.54 0.25
C SER A 313 16.20 9.91 -1.12
N GLU A 314 16.41 11.14 -1.62
CA GLU A 314 15.89 11.58 -2.93
C GLU A 314 16.34 10.66 -4.06
N GLU A 315 17.54 10.07 -3.97
CA GLU A 315 18.09 9.18 -5.00
C GLU A 315 17.31 7.85 -5.11
N VAL A 316 16.84 7.28 -4.00
CA VAL A 316 16.07 6.01 -4.00
C VAL A 316 14.67 6.23 -4.59
N ALA A 317 14.00 7.33 -4.20
CA ALA A 317 12.69 7.70 -4.75
C ALA A 317 12.78 7.97 -6.25
N ALA A 318 13.74 8.82 -6.64
CA ALA A 318 13.90 9.25 -8.01
C ALA A 318 14.26 8.06 -8.91
N ALA A 319 15.17 7.17 -8.48
CA ALA A 319 15.49 5.96 -9.22
C ALA A 319 14.26 5.05 -9.41
N ALA A 320 13.47 4.84 -8.35
CA ALA A 320 12.25 4.03 -8.43
C ALA A 320 11.15 4.69 -9.30
N MET A 321 11.04 6.02 -9.33
CA MET A 321 10.09 6.73 -10.19
C MET A 321 10.53 6.77 -11.65
N GLU A 322 11.83 6.93 -11.92
CA GLU A 322 12.39 6.98 -13.29
C GLU A 322 12.27 5.64 -14.01
N GLU A 323 12.34 4.51 -13.29
CA GLU A 323 12.16 3.18 -13.86
C GLU A 323 10.71 2.95 -14.38
N PHE A 324 9.72 3.70 -13.89
CA PHE A 324 8.29 3.51 -14.18
C PHE A 324 7.62 4.75 -14.79
N ALA A 325 8.01 5.12 -16.01
CA ALA A 325 7.45 6.26 -16.74
C ALA A 325 6.22 5.94 -17.63
N GLY A 326 5.33 5.04 -17.22
CA GLY A 326 4.05 4.88 -17.93
C GLY A 326 2.97 4.20 -17.12
N GLU A 327 1.76 4.23 -17.68
CA GLU A 327 0.58 3.79 -16.94
C GLU A 327 0.52 2.26 -16.83
N PRO A 328 -0.03 1.76 -15.73
CA PRO A 328 -0.25 0.34 -15.54
C PRO A 328 -1.25 -0.21 -16.56
N GLU A 329 -0.93 -1.34 -17.18
CA GLU A 329 -1.84 -2.04 -18.08
C GLU A 329 -2.79 -2.93 -17.29
N ARG A 330 -4.00 -2.42 -17.06
CA ARG A 330 -5.03 -3.15 -16.33
C ARG A 330 -6.41 -2.90 -16.85
N ILE A 331 -7.35 -3.74 -16.45
CA ILE A 331 -8.78 -3.52 -16.59
C ILE A 331 -9.39 -3.56 -15.21
N VAL A 332 -10.18 -2.54 -14.86
CA VAL A 332 -10.93 -2.51 -13.62
C VAL A 332 -12.43 -2.45 -13.94
N ASN A 333 -13.22 -3.23 -13.22
CA ASN A 333 -14.66 -3.19 -13.29
C ASN A 333 -15.24 -3.58 -11.94
N GLY A 334 -16.45 -3.14 -11.63
CA GLY A 334 -17.10 -3.50 -10.38
C GLY A 334 -18.57 -3.12 -10.39
N GLY A 335 -19.28 -3.52 -9.35
CA GLY A 335 -20.69 -3.22 -9.20
C GLY A 335 -21.41 -4.18 -8.26
N PRO A 336 -22.74 -4.02 -8.13
CA PRO A 336 -23.54 -4.86 -7.25
C PRO A 336 -23.68 -6.28 -7.80
N LEU A 337 -23.81 -7.23 -6.89
CA LEU A 337 -24.22 -8.62 -7.12
C LEU A 337 -25.65 -8.79 -6.62
N GLU A 338 -26.52 -9.32 -7.48
CA GLU A 338 -27.86 -9.73 -7.09
C GLU A 338 -27.89 -11.24 -6.80
N ALA A 339 -28.55 -11.63 -5.71
CA ALA A 339 -28.67 -13.02 -5.29
C ALA A 339 -29.22 -13.91 -6.42
N GLY A 340 -28.49 -14.99 -6.72
CA GLY A 340 -28.82 -15.98 -7.74
C GLY A 340 -28.65 -15.53 -9.20
N LYS A 341 -28.22 -14.28 -9.45
CA LYS A 341 -27.98 -13.79 -10.81
C LYS A 341 -26.51 -13.97 -11.21
N LEU A 342 -26.31 -14.40 -12.46
CA LEU A 342 -24.99 -14.47 -13.07
C LEU A 342 -24.56 -13.08 -13.53
N VAL A 343 -23.39 -12.63 -13.08
CA VAL A 343 -22.67 -11.50 -13.65
C VAL A 343 -21.56 -12.04 -14.54
N GLU A 344 -21.53 -11.61 -15.80
CA GLU A 344 -20.49 -12.00 -16.77
C GLU A 344 -19.72 -10.76 -17.26
N GLN A 345 -18.39 -10.81 -17.18
CA GLN A 345 -17.49 -9.75 -17.61
C GLN A 345 -16.53 -10.28 -18.67
N SER A 346 -16.51 -9.62 -19.83
CA SER A 346 -15.62 -9.95 -20.94
C SER A 346 -14.37 -9.06 -20.92
N ILE A 347 -13.20 -9.70 -20.94
CA ILE A 347 -11.88 -9.11 -20.73
C ILE A 347 -11.00 -9.42 -21.96
N PRO A 348 -10.75 -8.43 -22.83
CA PRO A 348 -9.90 -8.64 -23.99
C PRO A 348 -8.43 -8.74 -23.58
N VAL A 349 -7.78 -9.82 -24.01
CA VAL A 349 -6.34 -10.05 -23.86
C VAL A 349 -5.70 -9.97 -25.24
N ASN A 350 -4.70 -9.10 -25.38
CA ASN A 350 -4.01 -8.90 -26.66
C ASN A 350 -2.90 -9.92 -26.88
N SER A 351 -2.48 -10.10 -28.13
CA SER A 351 -1.36 -11.01 -28.42
C SER A 351 -0.04 -10.46 -27.87
N GLY A 352 0.69 -11.32 -27.15
CA GLY A 352 2.02 -11.00 -26.61
C GLY A 352 2.06 -10.63 -25.13
N GLU A 353 0.93 -10.64 -24.43
CA GLU A 353 0.92 -10.52 -22.97
C GLU A 353 1.69 -11.70 -22.35
N GLN A 354 2.60 -11.41 -21.43
CA GLN A 354 3.44 -12.43 -20.79
C GLN A 354 2.69 -13.16 -19.68
N GLU A 355 1.83 -12.43 -18.98
CA GLU A 355 1.04 -12.91 -17.86
C GLU A 355 -0.21 -12.05 -17.72
N ALA A 356 -1.33 -12.68 -17.34
CA ALA A 356 -2.52 -11.99 -16.89
C ALA A 356 -2.96 -12.54 -15.53
N VAL A 357 -3.17 -11.64 -14.57
CA VAL A 357 -3.75 -11.96 -13.26
C VAL A 357 -5.16 -11.41 -13.20
N PHE A 358 -6.16 -12.29 -13.20
CA PHE A 358 -7.57 -11.95 -13.06
C PHE A 358 -7.95 -12.09 -11.58
N SER A 359 -8.18 -10.99 -10.87
CA SER A 359 -8.56 -11.00 -9.46
C SER A 359 -9.97 -10.45 -9.28
N VAL A 360 -10.82 -11.21 -8.60
CA VAL A 360 -12.19 -10.82 -8.21
C VAL A 360 -12.25 -10.78 -6.70
N MET A 361 -12.61 -9.63 -6.16
CA MET A 361 -12.93 -9.44 -4.75
C MET A 361 -14.44 -9.38 -4.59
N THR A 362 -14.97 -10.03 -3.55
CA THR A 362 -16.38 -10.02 -3.14
C THR A 362 -16.50 -9.84 -1.63
N ASP A 363 -17.65 -9.40 -1.14
CA ASP A 363 -17.95 -9.31 0.30
C ASP A 363 -18.34 -10.67 0.91
N ASN A 364 -18.56 -11.69 0.08
CA ASN A 364 -18.97 -13.03 0.52
C ASN A 364 -17.98 -14.13 0.07
N ALA A 365 -17.59 -14.99 1.01
CA ALA A 365 -16.66 -16.11 0.80
C ALA A 365 -17.22 -17.21 -0.10
N GLU A 366 -18.55 -17.37 -0.12
CA GLU A 366 -19.26 -18.44 -0.83
C GLU A 366 -19.58 -18.06 -2.28
N ASP A 367 -19.30 -16.81 -2.68
CA ASP A 367 -19.45 -16.38 -4.05
C ASP A 367 -18.56 -17.21 -4.97
N ARG A 368 -19.10 -17.60 -6.13
CA ARG A 368 -18.39 -18.46 -7.07
C ARG A 368 -17.87 -17.66 -8.25
N VAL A 369 -16.56 -17.75 -8.48
CA VAL A 369 -15.90 -17.16 -9.65
C VAL A 369 -15.40 -18.27 -10.59
N VAL A 370 -15.71 -18.12 -11.87
CA VAL A 370 -15.25 -19.01 -12.96
C VAL A 370 -14.66 -18.16 -14.08
N LEU A 371 -13.47 -18.52 -14.54
CA LEU A 371 -12.80 -17.89 -15.67
C LEU A 371 -12.88 -18.81 -16.89
N VAL A 372 -13.21 -18.26 -18.06
CA VAL A 372 -13.31 -19.00 -19.32
C VAL A 372 -12.43 -18.34 -20.36
N SER A 373 -11.49 -19.11 -20.91
CA SER A 373 -10.59 -18.67 -21.99
C SER A 373 -11.30 -18.54 -23.35
N PRO A 374 -10.68 -17.85 -24.33
CA PRO A 374 -11.18 -17.75 -25.70
C PRO A 374 -11.42 -19.11 -26.36
N SER A 375 -10.58 -20.12 -26.09
CA SER A 375 -10.76 -21.48 -26.58
C SER A 375 -11.88 -22.27 -25.90
N GLY A 376 -12.46 -21.73 -24.82
CA GLY A 376 -13.51 -22.37 -24.03
C GLY A 376 -13.00 -23.24 -22.88
N ARG A 377 -11.68 -23.26 -22.60
CA ARG A 377 -11.15 -23.88 -21.37
C ARG A 377 -11.64 -23.08 -20.16
N THR A 378 -12.17 -23.80 -19.18
CA THR A 378 -12.70 -23.25 -17.93
C THR A 378 -11.71 -23.43 -16.80
N TYR A 379 -11.52 -22.40 -16.00
CA TYR A 379 -10.76 -22.36 -14.76
C TYR A 379 -11.70 -22.08 -13.60
N ASN A 380 -11.51 -22.79 -12.50
CA ASN A 380 -12.40 -22.81 -11.33
C ASN A 380 -11.56 -23.06 -10.06
N PRO A 381 -12.17 -23.15 -8.87
CA PRO A 381 -11.45 -23.38 -7.63
C PRO A 381 -10.57 -24.64 -7.54
N GLU A 382 -10.76 -25.61 -8.44
CA GLU A 382 -9.95 -26.84 -8.52
C GLU A 382 -8.76 -26.70 -9.48
N SER A 383 -8.64 -25.57 -10.19
CA SER A 383 -7.58 -25.31 -11.17
C SER A 383 -6.28 -24.94 -10.46
N ARG A 384 -5.14 -25.36 -11.01
CA ARG A 384 -3.81 -25.01 -10.45
C ARG A 384 -3.55 -23.50 -10.50
N GLU A 385 -4.15 -22.86 -11.49
CA GLU A 385 -4.06 -21.43 -11.75
C GLU A 385 -4.97 -20.61 -10.84
N TYR A 386 -5.81 -21.22 -10.00
CA TYR A 386 -6.72 -20.53 -9.09
C TYR A 386 -6.12 -20.34 -7.70
N PHE A 387 -6.40 -19.19 -7.11
CA PHE A 387 -6.03 -18.86 -5.75
C PHE A 387 -7.16 -18.15 -5.01
N ARG A 388 -7.18 -18.34 -3.69
CA ARG A 388 -8.13 -17.70 -2.78
C ARG A 388 -7.40 -17.03 -1.63
N GLY A 389 -7.91 -15.89 -1.19
CA GLY A 389 -7.41 -15.14 -0.05
C GLY A 389 -8.52 -14.35 0.62
N LYS A 390 -8.14 -13.61 1.66
CA LYS A 390 -8.97 -12.59 2.29
C LYS A 390 -8.13 -11.33 2.45
N ASP A 391 -8.74 -10.19 2.19
CA ASP A 391 -8.15 -8.88 2.41
C ASP A 391 -8.42 -8.44 3.85
N SER A 392 -7.37 -7.96 4.52
CA SER A 392 -7.41 -7.43 5.89
C SER A 392 -6.85 -6.00 5.95
N GLN A 393 -6.66 -5.37 4.78
CA GLN A 393 -5.97 -4.11 4.60
C GLN A 393 -6.94 -3.11 3.98
N ILE A 394 -6.65 -2.56 2.78
CA ILE A 394 -7.47 -1.53 2.15
C ILE A 394 -8.91 -2.01 1.92
N PHE A 395 -9.15 -3.28 1.55
CA PHE A 395 -10.50 -3.82 1.40
C PHE A 395 -10.80 -4.83 2.51
N SER A 396 -10.48 -4.48 3.77
CA SER A 396 -10.63 -5.36 4.92
C SER A 396 -12.01 -6.03 4.96
N GLY A 397 -12.01 -7.37 4.98
CA GLY A 397 -13.22 -8.19 4.90
C GLY A 397 -13.48 -8.81 3.53
N ALA A 398 -12.89 -8.29 2.44
CA ALA A 398 -13.09 -8.84 1.10
C ALA A 398 -12.52 -10.26 0.96
N HIS A 399 -13.24 -11.10 0.24
CA HIS A 399 -12.80 -12.41 -0.20
C HIS A 399 -12.23 -12.32 -1.61
N VAL A 400 -10.97 -12.73 -1.75
CA VAL A 400 -10.21 -12.60 -2.99
C VAL A 400 -10.18 -13.94 -3.71
N GLN A 401 -10.56 -13.95 -4.99
CA GLN A 401 -10.49 -15.10 -5.89
C GLN A 401 -9.74 -14.69 -7.15
N ALA A 402 -8.57 -15.28 -7.37
CA ALA A 402 -7.68 -14.87 -8.44
C ALA A 402 -7.24 -16.02 -9.35
N PHE A 403 -6.94 -15.70 -10.60
CA PHE A 403 -6.38 -16.62 -11.59
C PHE A 403 -5.14 -16.02 -12.24
N ARG A 404 -4.01 -16.71 -12.18
CA ARG A 404 -2.75 -16.28 -12.84
C ARG A 404 -2.51 -17.17 -14.03
N ILE A 405 -2.55 -16.56 -15.20
CA ILE A 405 -2.39 -17.23 -16.47
C ILE A 405 -1.09 -16.77 -17.09
N ASP A 406 -0.11 -17.65 -17.13
CA ASP A 406 1.13 -17.45 -17.88
C ASP A 406 0.83 -17.56 -19.38
N GLN A 407 1.34 -16.62 -20.16
CA GLN A 407 1.17 -16.56 -21.63
C GLN A 407 -0.29 -16.77 -22.06
N PRO A 408 -1.22 -15.90 -21.63
CA PRO A 408 -2.64 -16.07 -21.89
C PRO A 408 -2.97 -16.08 -23.39
N GLU A 409 -3.96 -16.87 -23.77
CA GLU A 409 -4.53 -16.85 -25.13
C GLU A 409 -5.03 -15.45 -25.48
N ALA A 410 -4.71 -14.98 -26.69
CA ALA A 410 -5.28 -13.74 -27.21
C ALA A 410 -6.76 -13.92 -27.54
N GLY A 411 -7.59 -12.94 -27.16
CA GLY A 411 -9.03 -12.96 -27.35
C GLY A 411 -9.80 -12.54 -26.09
N ASP A 412 -11.11 -12.76 -26.11
CA ASP A 412 -12.00 -12.37 -25.03
C ASP A 412 -12.09 -13.47 -23.98
N TRP A 413 -11.54 -13.21 -22.79
CA TRP A 413 -11.72 -14.04 -21.61
C TRP A 413 -12.99 -13.64 -20.87
N ASN A 414 -13.75 -14.60 -20.34
CA ASN A 414 -15.00 -14.32 -19.65
C ASN A 414 -14.91 -14.72 -18.18
N ILE A 415 -15.17 -13.77 -17.30
CA ILE A 415 -15.31 -13.98 -15.86
C ILE A 415 -16.77 -14.06 -15.51
N ARG A 416 -17.14 -15.11 -14.80
CA ARG A 416 -18.50 -15.41 -14.36
C ARG A 416 -18.55 -15.41 -12.85
N ILE A 417 -19.37 -14.54 -12.29
CA ILE A 417 -19.55 -14.37 -10.85
C ILE A 417 -20.99 -14.73 -10.51
N THR A 418 -21.19 -15.54 -9.48
CA THR A 418 -22.52 -15.87 -8.97
C THR A 418 -22.48 -15.80 -7.45
N SER A 419 -23.40 -15.02 -6.88
CA SER A 419 -23.58 -14.91 -5.43
C SER A 419 -24.91 -15.51 -5.02
N SER A 420 -24.94 -16.27 -3.92
CA SER A 420 -26.19 -16.76 -3.33
C SER A 420 -26.90 -15.71 -2.48
N GLU A 421 -26.18 -14.72 -1.95
CA GLU A 421 -26.70 -13.73 -0.99
C GLU A 421 -26.80 -12.32 -1.59
N GLY A 422 -26.21 -12.10 -2.77
CA GLY A 422 -26.00 -10.76 -3.33
C GLY A 422 -24.74 -10.14 -2.71
N GLY A 423 -24.53 -8.84 -2.94
CA GLY A 423 -23.36 -8.13 -2.42
C GLY A 423 -22.76 -7.20 -3.46
N ALA A 424 -21.43 -7.14 -3.54
CA ALA A 424 -20.69 -6.38 -4.54
C ALA A 424 -19.44 -7.12 -5.00
N TYR A 425 -18.93 -6.75 -6.18
CA TYR A 425 -17.65 -7.26 -6.66
C TYR A 425 -16.75 -6.14 -7.17
N LEU A 426 -15.45 -6.40 -7.09
CA LEU A 426 -14.40 -5.65 -7.76
C LEU A 426 -13.54 -6.63 -8.56
N LEU A 427 -13.55 -6.46 -9.88
CA LEU A 427 -12.70 -7.17 -10.82
C LEU A 427 -11.51 -6.28 -11.19
N THR A 428 -10.31 -6.80 -10.98
CA THR A 428 -9.07 -6.26 -11.52
C THR A 428 -8.42 -7.32 -12.43
N THR A 429 -7.95 -6.92 -13.61
CA THR A 429 -7.09 -7.74 -14.45
C THR A 429 -5.81 -6.98 -14.70
N THR A 430 -4.69 -7.50 -14.24
CA THR A 430 -3.37 -6.89 -14.43
C THR A 430 -2.59 -7.64 -15.49
N PHE A 431 -1.92 -6.90 -16.37
CA PHE A 431 -1.05 -7.43 -17.42
C PHE A 431 0.40 -7.03 -17.15
N THR A 432 1.31 -8.01 -17.18
CA THR A 432 2.74 -7.77 -16.88
C THR A 432 3.52 -7.46 -18.17
N GLY A 433 4.34 -6.40 -18.14
CA GLY A 433 5.29 -6.08 -19.22
C GLY A 433 4.75 -5.25 -20.39
N ALA A 434 3.50 -4.82 -20.33
CA ALA A 434 2.89 -3.93 -21.32
C ALA A 434 2.83 -2.48 -20.78
N ASN A 435 2.93 -1.50 -21.68
CA ASN A 435 2.82 -0.07 -21.37
C ASN A 435 2.31 0.66 -22.62
N SER A 436 0.99 0.69 -22.78
CA SER A 436 0.30 1.13 -23.99
C SER A 436 -0.14 2.58 -23.92
N VAL A 437 -0.26 3.15 -22.72
CA VAL A 437 -0.80 4.49 -22.51
C VAL A 437 0.03 5.34 -21.56
N GLN A 438 -0.09 6.65 -21.70
CA GLN A 438 0.49 7.65 -20.81
C GLN A 438 -0.57 8.69 -20.49
N LEU A 439 -0.90 8.86 -19.22
CA LEU A 439 -1.76 9.94 -18.76
C LEU A 439 -0.90 11.16 -18.45
N GLN A 440 -1.39 12.32 -18.85
CA GLN A 440 -0.89 13.60 -18.40
C GLN A 440 -2.09 14.38 -17.87
N LEU A 441 -2.07 14.57 -16.56
CA LEU A 441 -3.03 15.35 -15.81
C LEU A 441 -2.27 16.48 -15.12
N ASN A 442 -2.71 17.71 -15.33
CA ASN A 442 -2.16 18.87 -14.62
C ASN A 442 -3.22 19.30 -13.60
N PRO A 443 -3.03 19.00 -12.30
CA PRO A 443 -3.97 19.42 -11.26
C PRO A 443 -4.20 20.94 -11.29
N PRO A 444 -5.40 21.42 -10.94
CA PRO A 444 -5.66 22.84 -10.85
C PRO A 444 -4.93 23.45 -9.64
N ASN A 445 -4.59 24.73 -9.70
CA ASN A 445 -3.94 25.40 -8.56
C ASN A 445 -4.96 25.81 -7.48
N ARG A 446 -6.25 25.81 -7.80
CA ARG A 446 -7.36 26.19 -6.91
C ARG A 446 -8.70 25.74 -7.46
N SER A 447 -9.70 25.68 -6.60
CA SER A 447 -11.07 25.36 -6.99
C SER A 447 -11.66 26.42 -7.94
N GLY A 448 -12.46 25.95 -8.89
CA GLY A 448 -13.08 26.72 -9.96
C GLY A 448 -12.29 26.72 -11.28
N GLU A 449 -11.07 26.20 -11.30
CA GLU A 449 -10.28 26.04 -12.52
C GLU A 449 -10.70 24.78 -13.30
N LYS A 450 -10.54 24.87 -14.63
CA LYS A 450 -10.74 23.74 -15.54
C LYS A 450 -9.47 22.91 -15.57
N VAL A 451 -9.62 21.59 -15.59
CA VAL A 451 -8.49 20.66 -15.56
C VAL A 451 -8.37 19.99 -16.94
N PRO A 452 -7.34 20.32 -17.74
CA PRO A 452 -7.11 19.64 -19.00
C PRO A 452 -6.63 18.20 -18.73
N VAL A 453 -7.21 17.25 -19.45
CA VAL A 453 -6.85 15.83 -19.38
C VAL A 453 -6.31 15.40 -20.73
N ARG A 454 -5.10 14.84 -20.74
CA ARG A 454 -4.42 14.39 -21.94
C ARG A 454 -4.00 12.93 -21.80
N LEU A 455 -4.45 12.08 -22.70
CA LEU A 455 -4.08 10.67 -22.78
C LEU A 455 -3.32 10.43 -24.08
N LYS A 456 -2.11 9.88 -24.00
CA LYS A 456 -1.32 9.50 -25.16
C LYS A 456 -1.26 7.99 -25.29
N MET A 457 -1.66 7.47 -26.46
CA MET A 457 -1.40 6.08 -26.85
C MET A 457 0.07 5.96 -27.29
N LYS A 458 0.85 5.12 -26.62
CA LYS A 458 2.21 4.77 -27.03
C LYS A 458 2.17 3.94 -28.31
N ASP A 459 3.19 4.04 -29.16
CA ASP A 459 3.25 3.37 -30.47
C ASP A 459 1.96 3.49 -31.31
N PRO A 460 1.54 4.71 -31.72
CA PRO A 460 0.25 4.96 -32.36
C PRO A 460 -0.04 4.08 -33.60
N GLN A 461 1.01 3.59 -34.25
CA GLN A 461 0.90 2.70 -35.41
C GLN A 461 0.33 1.31 -35.08
N ARG A 462 0.30 0.90 -33.80
CA ARG A 462 -0.29 -0.38 -33.37
C ARG A 462 -1.82 -0.35 -33.32
N TRP A 463 -2.43 0.85 -33.35
CA TRP A 463 -3.84 1.04 -33.03
C TRP A 463 -4.68 1.49 -34.24
N GLN A 464 -5.97 1.13 -34.25
CA GLN A 464 -7.00 1.73 -35.09
C GLN A 464 -7.61 2.92 -34.34
N LEU A 465 -6.94 4.08 -34.36
CA LEU A 465 -7.26 5.22 -33.48
C LEU A 465 -8.66 5.80 -33.68
N ASP A 466 -9.27 5.63 -34.86
CA ASP A 466 -10.64 6.00 -35.17
C ASP A 466 -11.70 5.12 -34.49
N ARG A 467 -11.27 3.97 -33.94
CA ARG A 467 -12.11 3.00 -33.23
C ARG A 467 -12.01 3.11 -31.71
N PHE A 468 -11.32 4.11 -31.20
CA PHE A 468 -11.17 4.32 -29.77
C PHE A 468 -12.32 5.12 -29.16
N ASP A 469 -12.81 4.65 -28.02
CA ASP A 469 -13.72 5.34 -27.11
C ASP A 469 -13.02 5.48 -25.76
N VAL A 470 -12.85 6.72 -25.30
CA VAL A 470 -12.16 7.03 -24.04
C VAL A 470 -13.16 7.73 -23.13
N GLN A 471 -13.75 6.97 -22.22
CA GLN A 471 -14.73 7.47 -21.26
C GLN A 471 -14.02 7.95 -20.01
N MET A 472 -14.47 9.08 -19.48
CA MET A 472 -13.90 9.72 -18.31
C MET A 472 -14.96 9.78 -17.21
N ARG A 473 -14.61 9.31 -16.02
CA ARG A 473 -15.40 9.43 -14.79
C ARG A 473 -14.57 10.11 -13.72
N VAL A 474 -15.17 11.05 -12.99
CA VAL A 474 -14.50 11.72 -11.87
C VAL A 474 -15.38 11.67 -10.65
N VAL A 475 -14.87 11.04 -9.60
CA VAL A 475 -15.47 11.02 -8.26
C VAL A 475 -14.99 12.27 -7.51
N PRO A 476 -15.90 13.14 -7.02
CA PRO A 476 -15.53 14.31 -6.23
C PRO A 476 -15.16 13.94 -4.77
N PRO A 477 -14.59 14.88 -4.00
CA PRO A 477 -14.29 14.71 -2.58
C PRO A 477 -15.53 14.43 -1.72
N GLU A 478 -15.33 13.85 -0.54
CA GLU A 478 -16.34 13.71 0.52
C GLU A 478 -17.67 13.06 0.09
N THR A 479 -17.66 12.22 -0.95
CA THR A 479 -18.92 11.64 -1.42
C THR A 479 -19.51 10.60 -0.47
N GLY A 480 -18.78 10.16 0.55
CA GLY A 480 -19.22 9.15 1.51
C GLY A 480 -19.81 7.94 0.78
N LYS A 481 -21.15 7.84 0.81
CA LYS A 481 -21.93 6.76 0.20
C LYS A 481 -21.85 6.68 -1.33
N THR A 482 -21.91 5.47 -1.89
CA THR A 482 -21.80 5.18 -3.32
C THR A 482 -22.98 5.74 -4.10
N GLU A 483 -24.19 5.75 -3.55
CA GLU A 483 -25.34 6.39 -4.20
C GLU A 483 -25.10 7.90 -4.43
N ALA A 484 -24.61 8.61 -3.40
CA ALA A 484 -24.26 10.03 -3.51
C ALA A 484 -23.05 10.24 -4.44
N THR A 485 -22.12 9.28 -4.46
CA THR A 485 -21.00 9.25 -5.40
C THR A 485 -21.50 9.18 -6.85
N GLU A 486 -22.39 8.23 -7.18
CA GLU A 486 -22.92 8.03 -8.54
C GLU A 486 -23.67 9.26 -9.08
N GLU A 487 -24.42 9.96 -8.21
CA GLU A 487 -25.15 11.19 -8.53
C GLU A 487 -24.22 12.38 -8.80
N LYS A 488 -23.19 12.56 -7.96
CA LYS A 488 -22.25 13.69 -8.06
C LYS A 488 -21.12 13.45 -9.06
N MET A 489 -20.88 12.21 -9.47
CA MET A 489 -19.81 11.82 -10.37
C MET A 489 -19.93 12.51 -11.73
N TYR A 490 -18.88 13.22 -12.12
CA TYR A 490 -18.78 13.79 -13.45
C TYR A 490 -18.49 12.70 -14.48
N ARG A 491 -19.17 12.76 -15.63
CA ARG A 491 -18.98 11.85 -16.76
C ARG A 491 -18.67 12.64 -18.03
N GLY A 492 -17.59 12.29 -18.68
CA GLY A 492 -17.10 12.94 -19.89
C GLY A 492 -16.44 11.95 -20.84
N ARG A 493 -15.76 12.49 -21.86
CA ARG A 493 -14.98 11.70 -22.81
C ARG A 493 -13.76 12.49 -23.28
N LEU A 494 -12.69 11.78 -23.63
CA LEU A 494 -11.58 12.36 -24.38
C LEU A 494 -11.81 12.14 -25.87
N THR A 495 -11.35 13.08 -26.69
CA THR A 495 -11.47 13.02 -28.15
C THR A 495 -10.11 13.13 -28.81
N PRO A 496 -9.89 12.52 -29.99
CA PRO A 496 -8.62 12.64 -30.71
C PRO A 496 -8.25 14.12 -30.92
N SER A 497 -7.04 14.50 -30.50
CA SER A 497 -6.54 15.87 -30.68
C SER A 497 -6.27 16.15 -32.15
N GLN A 498 -6.76 17.28 -32.65
CA GLN A 498 -6.42 17.77 -34.00
C GLN A 498 -5.16 18.63 -34.03
N LYS A 499 -4.64 19.02 -32.86
CA LYS A 499 -3.51 19.97 -32.74
C LYS A 499 -2.20 19.30 -32.37
N GLU A 500 -2.27 18.07 -31.88
CA GLU A 500 -1.13 17.33 -31.36
C GLU A 500 -0.75 16.14 -32.25
N GLU A 501 0.30 15.43 -31.83
CA GLU A 501 0.76 14.20 -32.47
C GLU A 501 -0.34 13.12 -32.51
N THR A 502 -0.22 12.23 -33.50
CA THR A 502 -1.15 11.10 -33.68
C THR A 502 -1.18 10.20 -32.44
N GLY A 503 -2.38 9.84 -31.98
CA GLY A 503 -2.57 8.97 -30.81
C GLY A 503 -2.82 9.73 -29.50
N VAL A 504 -2.88 11.06 -29.53
CA VAL A 504 -3.26 11.87 -28.38
C VAL A 504 -4.77 12.10 -28.34
N PHE A 505 -5.36 11.89 -27.17
CA PHE A 505 -6.74 12.19 -26.84
C PHE A 505 -6.77 13.29 -25.77
N THR A 506 -7.62 14.28 -25.96
CA THR A 506 -7.76 15.43 -25.05
C THR A 506 -9.20 15.63 -24.63
N GLY A 507 -9.39 16.10 -23.41
CA GLY A 507 -10.66 16.53 -22.85
C GLY A 507 -10.41 17.50 -21.71
N GLU A 508 -11.48 17.97 -21.09
CA GLU A 508 -11.41 18.96 -20.02
C GLU A 508 -12.47 18.64 -18.97
N LEU A 509 -12.07 18.67 -17.68
CA LEU A 509 -13.01 18.60 -16.58
C LEU A 509 -13.72 19.94 -16.41
N PRO A 510 -14.98 19.93 -15.94
CA PRO A 510 -15.67 21.17 -15.59
C PRO A 510 -14.91 21.89 -14.46
N ALA A 511 -15.27 23.15 -14.22
CA ALA A 511 -14.77 23.89 -13.07
C ALA A 511 -15.12 23.14 -11.76
N LEU A 512 -14.11 22.54 -11.13
CA LEU A 512 -14.24 21.75 -9.91
C LEU A 512 -14.37 22.70 -8.72
N LYS A 513 -15.52 22.72 -8.06
CA LYS A 513 -15.84 23.77 -7.06
C LYS A 513 -15.41 23.42 -5.64
N ASP A 514 -15.35 22.13 -5.33
CA ASP A 514 -15.07 21.65 -4.00
C ASP A 514 -13.56 21.45 -3.87
N SER A 515 -13.02 21.78 -2.70
CA SER A 515 -11.64 21.46 -2.35
C SER A 515 -11.55 20.00 -1.93
N GLY A 516 -10.37 19.40 -2.10
CA GLY A 516 -10.12 18.02 -1.71
C GLY A 516 -9.63 17.13 -2.84
N VAL A 517 -9.58 15.83 -2.58
CA VAL A 517 -9.09 14.84 -3.54
C VAL A 517 -10.19 14.36 -4.49
N TYR A 518 -9.90 14.45 -5.78
CA TYR A 518 -10.74 13.93 -6.85
C TYR A 518 -10.11 12.65 -7.40
N ASN A 519 -10.93 11.67 -7.74
CA ASN A 519 -10.47 10.42 -8.33
C ASN A 519 -10.93 10.29 -9.80
N LEU A 520 -9.96 10.32 -10.72
CA LEU A 520 -10.19 10.20 -12.17
C LEU A 520 -10.06 8.73 -12.59
N THR A 521 -11.09 8.22 -13.24
CA THR A 521 -11.08 6.92 -13.92
C THR A 521 -11.28 7.12 -15.42
N LEU A 522 -10.33 6.63 -16.23
CA LEU A 522 -10.45 6.57 -17.69
C LEU A 522 -10.67 5.12 -18.14
N ASP A 523 -11.80 4.85 -18.77
CA ASP A 523 -12.03 3.58 -19.46
C ASP A 523 -11.73 3.75 -20.96
N ILE A 524 -10.72 3.04 -21.42
CA ILE A 524 -10.22 3.10 -22.78
C ILE A 524 -10.66 1.82 -23.48
N ARG A 525 -11.43 1.94 -24.55
CA ARG A 525 -11.85 0.83 -25.41
C ARG A 525 -11.41 1.11 -26.83
N GLY A 526 -10.92 0.11 -27.54
CA GLY A 526 -10.42 0.30 -28.89
C GLY A 526 -10.14 -1.00 -29.62
N MET A 527 -9.38 -0.89 -30.70
CA MET A 527 -8.99 -2.04 -31.52
C MET A 527 -7.55 -1.88 -32.00
N THR A 528 -6.78 -2.96 -31.94
CA THR A 528 -5.43 -3.01 -32.52
C THR A 528 -5.51 -3.11 -34.05
N ARG A 529 -4.43 -2.78 -34.76
CA ARG A 529 -4.36 -3.00 -36.22
C ARG A 529 -4.40 -4.47 -36.63
N LYS A 530 -4.16 -5.40 -35.71
CA LYS A 530 -4.35 -6.84 -35.91
C LYS A 530 -5.82 -7.28 -35.82
N GLY A 531 -6.73 -6.36 -35.47
CA GLY A 531 -8.16 -6.64 -35.30
C GLY A 531 -8.53 -7.17 -33.92
N GLU A 532 -7.62 -7.09 -32.94
CA GLU A 532 -7.88 -7.52 -31.56
C GLU A 532 -8.57 -6.39 -30.78
N SER A 533 -9.56 -6.73 -29.97
CA SER A 533 -10.18 -5.80 -29.02
C SER A 533 -9.13 -5.32 -28.01
N PHE A 534 -9.21 -4.05 -27.64
CA PHE A 534 -8.35 -3.45 -26.61
C PHE A 534 -9.23 -2.81 -25.54
N ARG A 535 -8.90 -3.07 -24.26
CA ARG A 535 -9.51 -2.38 -23.13
C ARG A 535 -8.46 -2.14 -22.06
N ARG A 536 -8.39 -0.92 -21.52
CA ARG A 536 -7.62 -0.60 -20.32
C ARG A 536 -8.36 0.41 -19.44
N THR A 537 -8.03 0.43 -18.16
CA THR A 537 -8.56 1.37 -17.17
C THR A 537 -7.40 2.07 -16.46
N VAL A 538 -7.34 3.39 -16.60
CA VAL A 538 -6.39 4.24 -15.85
C VAL A 538 -7.15 4.84 -14.66
N ILE A 539 -6.53 4.84 -13.49
CA ILE A 539 -7.08 5.43 -12.26
C ILE A 539 -5.98 6.29 -11.68
N GLN A 540 -6.31 7.56 -11.41
CA GLN A 540 -5.39 8.49 -10.77
C GLN A 540 -6.19 9.49 -9.93
N SER A 541 -5.73 9.73 -8.71
CA SER A 541 -6.24 10.82 -7.88
C SER A 541 -5.43 12.10 -8.05
N PHE A 542 -6.06 13.25 -7.80
CA PHE A 542 -5.41 14.56 -7.78
C PHE A 542 -6.13 15.47 -6.78
N TYR A 543 -5.39 16.39 -6.15
CA TYR A 543 -5.96 17.33 -5.18
C TYR A 543 -6.36 18.65 -5.86
N VAL A 544 -7.47 19.22 -5.41
CA VAL A 544 -7.92 20.56 -5.77
C VAL A 544 -7.85 21.43 -4.52
N PRO A 545 -6.97 22.45 -4.48
CA PRO A 545 -6.88 23.35 -3.35
C PRO A 545 -8.11 24.26 -3.19
N ASP A 546 -8.30 24.79 -1.99
CA ASP A 546 -9.29 25.82 -1.73
C ASP A 546 -9.09 27.07 -2.60
N ARG A 547 -10.18 27.83 -2.74
CA ARG A 547 -10.12 29.13 -3.40
C ARG A 547 -9.73 30.18 -2.37
N ASP A 548 -8.49 30.66 -2.46
CA ASP A 548 -8.01 31.84 -1.73
C ASP A 548 -8.99 33.03 -1.75
#